data_AF-A0A2N0V5V9-F1
#
_entry.id   AF-A0A2N0V5V9-F1
#
_cell.length_a   1.000
_cell.length_b   1.000
_cell.length_c   1.000
_cell.angle_alpha   90.00
_cell.angle_beta   90.00
_cell.angle_gamma   90.00
#
_symmetry.space_group_name_H-M   'P 1'
#
loop_
_entity.id
_entity.type
_entity.pdbx_description
1 polymer ?
#
loop_
_entity_poly.entity_id
_entity_poly.type
_entity_poly.pdbx_seq_one_letter_code
_entity_poly.pdbx_strand_id
1 'polypeptide(L)' 'MTDTHPATDVATTPYLTVELFNKKHPAFPIGTLRHHIFYQETNGLQAAGAIYKMGRKVLIKESAFFAWLESGAAAGKAA' A
#
# COMPACT_ATOMS: atom_id res chain seq x y z
N MET A 1 -30.25 0.53 -30.17
CA MET A 1 -28.98 -0.20 -30.04
C MET A 1 -27.89 0.81 -29.69
N THR A 2 -27.78 1.13 -28.41
CA THR A 2 -26.64 1.89 -27.88
C THR A 2 -26.22 1.10 -26.66
N ASP A 3 -25.14 0.35 -26.83
CA ASP A 3 -24.54 -0.49 -25.81
C ASP A 3 -24.23 0.33 -24.54
N THR A 4 -25.10 0.16 -23.55
CA THR A 4 -24.79 0.40 -22.15
C THR A 4 -23.61 -0.50 -21.81
N HIS A 5 -22.40 0.05 -21.80
CA HIS A 5 -21.30 -0.58 -21.09
C HIS A 5 -21.66 -0.50 -19.61
N PRO A 6 -21.95 -1.61 -18.90
CA PRO A 6 -21.77 -1.57 -17.46
C PRO A 6 -20.26 -1.36 -17.30
N ALA A 7 -19.87 -0.17 -16.86
CA ALA A 7 -18.52 0.05 -16.36
C ALA A 7 -18.37 -0.93 -15.20
N THR A 8 -17.85 -2.11 -15.50
CA THR A 8 -17.46 -3.11 -14.52
C THR A 8 -16.40 -2.42 -13.70
N ASP A 9 -16.79 -1.93 -12.53
CA ASP A 9 -15.93 -1.54 -11.43
C ASP A 9 -15.18 -2.80 -11.00
N VAL A 10 -14.21 -3.20 -11.81
CA VAL A 10 -13.24 -4.21 -11.46
C VAL A 10 -12.45 -3.58 -10.34
N ALA A 11 -12.85 -3.89 -9.11
CA ALA A 11 -12.12 -3.65 -7.88
C ALA A 11 -10.69 -4.16 -8.06
N THR A 12 -9.88 -3.31 -8.69
CA THR A 12 -8.54 -3.61 -9.15
C THR A 12 -7.73 -3.50 -7.89
N THR A 13 -7.45 -4.63 -7.24
CA THR A 13 -6.46 -4.71 -6.17
C THR A 13 -5.14 -4.17 -6.72
N PRO A 14 -4.78 -2.88 -6.50
CA PRO A 14 -3.65 -2.30 -7.19
C PRO A 14 -2.47 -2.58 -6.28
N TYR A 15 -1.84 -3.73 -6.51
CA TYR A 15 -0.52 -3.99 -5.97
C TYR A 15 0.43 -3.02 -6.69
N LEU A 16 0.79 -1.94 -6.01
CA LEU A 16 1.67 -0.91 -6.56
C LEU A 16 3.10 -1.19 -6.14
N THR A 17 4.06 -0.93 -7.02
CA THR A 17 5.45 -0.85 -6.58
C THR A 17 5.64 0.37 -5.70
N VAL A 18 6.71 0.39 -4.90
CA VAL A 18 7.07 1.56 -4.07
C VAL A 18 7.14 2.85 -4.90
N GLU A 19 7.69 2.77 -6.12
CA GLU A 19 7.80 3.91 -7.02
C GLU A 19 6.44 4.37 -7.56
N LEU A 20 5.57 3.44 -7.93
CA LEU A 20 4.24 3.75 -8.45
C LEU A 20 3.34 4.31 -7.33
N PHE A 21 3.46 3.76 -6.12
CA PHE A 21 2.78 4.25 -4.93
C PHE A 21 3.20 5.69 -4.61
N ASN A 22 4.51 6.00 -4.65
CA ASN A 22 5.00 7.37 -4.48
C ASN A 22 4.48 8.33 -5.56
N LYS A 23 4.44 7.90 -6.84
CA LYS A 23 3.88 8.72 -7.92
C LYS A 23 2.39 9.03 -7.73
N LYS A 24 1.62 8.05 -7.26
CA LYS A 24 0.18 8.20 -7.00
C LYS A 24 -0.09 9.02 -5.74
N HIS A 25 0.74 8.83 -4.71
CA HIS A 25 0.62 9.49 -3.42
C HIS A 25 1.94 10.18 -3.07
N PRO A 26 2.17 11.41 -3.57
CA PRO A 26 3.41 12.15 -3.31
C PRO A 26 3.63 12.47 -1.82
N ALA A 27 2.57 12.40 -1.01
CA ALA A 27 2.65 12.50 0.45
C ALA A 27 3.49 11.39 1.11
N PHE A 28 3.74 10.26 0.43
CA PHE A 28 4.57 9.17 0.94
C PHE A 28 5.90 9.12 0.18
N PRO A 29 6.96 9.76 0.69
CA PRO A 29 8.27 9.70 0.07
C PRO A 29 8.83 8.28 0.08
N ILE A 30 9.56 7.92 -0.98
CA ILE A 30 10.16 6.59 -1.16
C ILE A 30 11.03 6.19 0.04
N GLY A 31 11.74 7.15 0.65
CA GLY A 31 12.57 6.91 1.84
C GLY A 31 11.76 6.37 3.02
N THR A 32 10.63 7.01 3.33
CA THR A 32 9.72 6.60 4.40
C THR A 32 9.07 5.25 4.10
N LEU A 33 8.63 5.04 2.85
CA LEU A 33 8.10 3.73 2.43
C LEU A 33 9.14 2.62 2.61
N ARG A 34 10.38 2.83 2.16
CA ARG A 34 11.47 1.85 2.33
C ARG A 34 11.77 1.58 3.80
N HIS A 35 11.71 2.60 4.65
CA HIS A 35 11.85 2.43 6.10
C HIS A 35 10.73 1.54 6.67
N HIS A 36 9.46 1.82 6.36
CA HIS A 36 8.35 0.99 6.81
C HIS A 36 8.38 -0.44 6.24
N ILE A 37 8.83 -0.61 4.99
CA ILE A 37 9.05 -1.92 4.36
C ILE A 37 10.17 -2.68 5.09
N PHE A 38 11.24 -2.01 5.47
CA PHE A 38 12.35 -2.64 6.20
C PHE A 38 11.90 -3.10 7.59
N TYR A 39 11.14 -2.26 8.31
CA TYR A 39 10.57 -2.58 9.62
C TYR A 39 9.22 -3.30 9.54
N GLN A 40 8.86 -3.91 8.40
CA GLN A 40 7.53 -4.48 8.17
C GLN A 40 7.11 -5.57 9.17
N GLU A 41 8.10 -6.26 9.75
CA GLU A 41 7.91 -7.30 10.77
C GLU A 41 7.64 -6.68 12.15
N THR A 42 8.28 -5.54 12.46
CA THR A 42 8.17 -4.85 13.75
C THR A 42 6.96 -3.92 13.82
N ASN A 43 6.62 -3.25 12.72
CA ASN A 43 5.50 -2.30 12.66
C ASN A 43 4.17 -2.97 12.28
N GLY A 44 4.15 -4.30 12.08
CA GLY A 44 2.95 -5.05 11.73
C GLY A 44 2.46 -4.87 10.29
N LEU A 45 3.23 -4.21 9.43
CA LEU A 45 2.87 -3.96 8.03
C LEU A 45 2.78 -5.27 7.21
N GLN A 46 3.64 -6.25 7.54
CA GLN A 46 3.56 -7.60 6.96
C GLN A 46 2.33 -8.37 7.47
N ALA A 47 2.00 -8.24 8.76
CA ALA A 47 0.82 -8.88 9.37
C ALA A 47 -0.49 -8.30 8.82
N ALA A 48 -0.51 -7.01 8.49
CA ALA A 48 -1.64 -6.36 7.82
C ALA A 48 -1.85 -6.83 6.36
N GLY A 49 -0.92 -7.62 5.79
CA GLY A 49 -1.00 -8.04 4.39
C GLY A 49 -0.83 -6.88 3.40
N ALA A 50 -0.23 -5.77 3.86
CA ALA A 50 -0.01 -4.58 3.05
C ALA A 50 1.21 -4.73 2.13
N ILE A 51 2.10 -5.70 2.39
CA ILE A 51 3.33 -5.90 1.63
C ILE A 51 3.39 -7.30 1.04
N TYR A 52 3.77 -7.35 -0.24
CA TYR A 52 4.11 -8.57 -0.96
C TYR A 52 5.52 -8.49 -1.54
N LYS A 53 6.37 -9.46 -1.20
CA LYS A 53 7.71 -9.61 -1.79
C LYS A 53 7.61 -10.48 -3.04
N MET A 54 7.90 -9.90 -4.20
CA MET A 54 7.93 -10.59 -5.50
C MET A 54 9.37 -10.61 -6.03
N GLY A 55 10.16 -11.56 -5.52
CA GLY A 55 11.59 -11.68 -5.81
C GLY A 55 12.36 -10.45 -5.32
N ARG A 56 12.92 -9.67 -6.25
CA ARG A 56 13.67 -8.43 -5.95
C ARG A 56 12.78 -7.19 -5.76
N LYS A 57 11.48 -7.28 -6.10
CA LYS A 57 10.54 -6.16 -6.03
C LYS A 57 9.62 -6.31 -4.81
N VAL A 58 9.24 -5.18 -4.25
CA VAL A 58 8.24 -5.09 -3.19
C VAL A 58 7.00 -4.42 -3.75
N LEU A 59 5.88 -5.09 -3.56
CA LEU A 59 4.55 -4.63 -3.91
C LEU A 59 3.81 -4.21 -2.64
N ILE A 60 3.09 -3.10 -2.74
CA ILE A 60 2.28 -2.52 -1.68
C ILE A 60 0.83 -2.66 -2.10
N LYS A 61 0.03 -3.32 -1.26
CA LYS A 61 -1.41 -3.37 -1.43
C LYS A 61 -2.01 -2.11 -0.83
N GLU A 62 -2.47 -1.21 -1.68
CA GLU A 62 -2.95 0.13 -1.32
C GLU A 62 -4.00 0.09 -0.19
N SER A 63 -5.04 -0.73 -0.33
CA SER A 63 -6.14 -0.83 0.64
C SER A 63 -5.67 -1.29 2.03
N ALA A 64 -4.79 -2.29 2.07
CA ALA A 64 -4.27 -2.83 3.33
C ALA A 64 -3.25 -1.88 3.97
N PHE A 65 -2.49 -1.14 3.14
CA PHE A 65 -1.58 -0.11 3.61
C PHE A 65 -2.35 1.03 4.28
N PHE A 66 -3.45 1.50 3.69
CA PHE A 66 -4.31 2.51 4.30
C PHE A 66 -4.98 2.01 5.58
N ALA A 67 -5.50 0.78 5.60
CA ALA A 67 -6.04 0.20 6.83
C ALA A 67 -4.99 0.12 7.97
N TRP A 68 -3.74 -0.17 7.64
CA TRP A 68 -2.64 -0.13 8.60
C TRP A 68 -2.25 1.29 9.02
N LEU A 69 -2.34 2.28 8.13
CA LEU A 69 -2.17 3.69 8.51
C LEU A 69 -3.26 4.14 9.48
N GLU A 70 -4.52 3.81 9.19
CA GLU A 70 -5.70 4.14 10.01
C GLU A 70 -5.69 3.44 11.37
N SER A 71 -5.08 2.26 11.47
CA SER A 71 -4.93 1.56 12.76
C SER A 71 -3.94 2.25 13.73
N GLY A 72 -3.32 3.35 13.30
CA GLY A 72 -2.39 4.13 14.12
C GLY A 72 -1.00 3.51 14.23
N ALA A 73 -0.73 2.39 13.57
CA ALA A 73 0.57 1.72 13.61
C ALA A 73 1.70 2.53 12.93
N ALA A 74 1.35 3.47 12.05
CA ALA A 74 2.30 4.38 11.41
C ALA A 74 2.59 5.66 12.22
N ALA A 75 1.63 6.07 13.05
CA ALA A 75 1.82 7.14 14.02
C ALA A 75 2.56 6.51 15.19
N GLY A 76 3.89 6.57 15.17
CA GLY A 76 4.71 6.18 16.32
C GLY A 76 4.09 6.77 17.59
N LYS A 77 3.71 5.89 18.53
CA LYS A 77 3.08 6.18 19.83
C LYS A 77 3.07 7.68 20.16
N ALA A 78 1.92 8.33 19.98
CA ALA A 78 1.60 9.49 20.80
C ALA A 78 1.47 8.96 22.24
N ALA A 79 2.54 9.16 23.01
CA ALA A 79 2.51 9.06 24.47
C ALA A 79 1.58 10.13 25.04
#